data_AF-D2Q9X9-F1
#
_entry.id   AF-D2Q9X9-F1
#
_cell.length_a   1.000
_cell.length_b   1.000
_cell.length_c   1.000
_cell.angle_alpha   90.00
_cell.angle_beta   90.00
_cell.angle_gamma   90.00
#
_symmetry.space_group_name_H-M   'P 1'
#
loop_
_entity.id
_entity.type
_entity.pdbx_description
1 polymer ?
#
loop_
_entity_poly.entity_id
_entity_poly.type
_entity_poly.pdbx_seq_one_letter_code
_entity_poly.pdbx_strand_id
1 'polypeptide(L)'
;MSVQFRPITGREDGDWFDEEEPFRIPPSYMLVDNGLVWAWSPNGCYRCSFRYLESAMVFTFLDRWGYRHDRIVAWNVLDDMGFLSRAFKIQIGRELSVRTNYSKLMGESYLAVNCSHCGAIQGVNFIINDYLGRGGVFSNPRYDSIPIQVKRLPLLTRDKPGTYRWAFEDPFTRDVPARRLVADQPFRFHPAPTSRNPSPWNPQARP
;
A
#
# COMPACT_ATOMS: atom_id res chain seq x y z
N MET A 1 0.51 10.99 -22.56
CA MET A 1 -0.45 11.75 -21.74
C MET A 1 0.10 11.78 -20.32
N SER A 2 0.45 12.96 -19.81
CA SER A 2 1.11 13.17 -18.51
C SER A 2 0.13 12.97 -17.36
N VAL A 3 0.48 12.11 -16.41
CA VAL A 3 -0.25 11.94 -15.14
C VAL A 3 0.02 13.17 -14.28
N GLN A 4 -0.99 14.02 -14.09
CA GLN A 4 -0.91 15.14 -13.14
C GLN A 4 -1.32 14.65 -11.75
N PHE A 5 -0.38 14.71 -10.81
CA PHE A 5 -0.66 14.61 -9.38
C PHE A 5 -1.05 16.00 -8.86
N ARG A 6 -2.03 16.08 -7.97
CA ARG A 6 -2.34 17.33 -7.28
C ARG A 6 -1.35 17.52 -6.12
N PRO A 7 -0.86 18.75 -5.87
CA PRO A 7 -0.11 19.04 -4.65
C PRO A 7 -0.96 18.72 -3.41
N ILE A 8 -0.31 18.28 -2.33
CA ILE A 8 -0.95 18.09 -1.03
C ILE A 8 -1.25 19.48 -0.45
N THR A 9 -2.38 20.07 -0.84
CA THR A 9 -2.97 21.24 -0.16
C THR A 9 -3.92 20.75 0.93
N GLY A 10 -3.41 19.87 1.79
CA GLY A 10 -4.02 19.63 3.11
C GLY A 10 -3.60 20.78 3.99
N ARG A 11 -4.57 21.62 4.35
CA ARG A 11 -4.45 22.80 5.21
C ARG A 11 -3.72 22.45 6.51
N GLU A 12 -2.47 22.90 6.64
CA GLU A 12 -1.74 22.99 7.90
C GLU A 12 -1.18 24.42 7.96
N ASP A 13 -2.08 25.38 8.20
CA ASP A 13 -1.67 26.68 8.72
C ASP A 13 -1.27 26.45 10.18
N GLY A 14 0.02 26.59 10.48
CA GLY A 14 0.56 26.42 11.82
C GLY A 14 1.95 27.04 11.86
N ASP A 15 1.96 28.32 12.22
CA ASP A 15 3.15 29.12 12.42
C ASP A 15 4.08 28.58 13.52
N TRP A 16 5.29 29.10 13.45
CA TRP A 16 6.52 28.81 14.15
C TRP A 16 6.46 28.82 15.70
N PHE A 17 7.21 27.88 16.30
CA PHE A 17 7.77 27.87 17.67
C PHE A 17 6.93 28.50 18.80
N ASP A 18 6.33 27.64 19.63
CA ASP A 18 6.21 27.92 21.07
C ASP A 18 7.10 26.92 21.83
N GLU A 19 8.21 27.43 22.35
CA GLU A 19 8.99 26.80 23.41
C GLU A 19 8.20 26.93 24.72
N GLU A 20 7.47 25.90 25.14
CA GLU A 20 7.21 25.58 26.55
C GLU A 20 6.17 24.46 26.68
N GLU A 21 6.62 23.21 26.42
CA GLU A 21 6.09 21.99 27.03
C GLU A 21 6.94 20.79 26.50
N PRO A 22 7.35 19.77 27.29
CA PRO A 22 8.08 18.59 26.77
C PRO A 22 7.14 17.63 26.00
N PHE A 23 6.17 18.22 25.31
CA PHE A 23 5.18 17.56 24.50
C PHE A 23 5.87 17.23 23.20
N ARG A 24 6.07 15.93 22.96
CA ARG A 24 6.75 15.37 21.81
C ARG A 24 6.36 16.13 20.54
N ILE A 25 7.22 17.01 20.07
CA ILE A 25 7.14 17.56 18.72
C ILE A 25 6.97 16.34 17.82
N PRO A 26 5.86 16.21 17.07
CA PRO A 26 5.66 15.04 16.24
C PRO A 26 6.87 14.91 15.31
N PRO A 27 7.47 13.71 15.20
CA PRO A 27 8.67 13.56 14.40
C PRO A 27 8.40 14.06 12.98
N SER A 28 9.25 14.98 12.52
CA SER A 28 9.21 15.49 11.16
C SER A 28 10.03 14.58 10.26
N TYR A 29 9.47 14.30 9.09
CA TYR A 29 10.11 13.44 8.11
C TYR A 29 10.25 14.18 6.78
N MET A 30 11.24 13.80 5.99
CA MET A 30 11.38 14.21 4.59
C MET A 30 10.82 13.09 3.71
N LEU A 31 9.83 13.37 2.88
CA LEU A 31 9.36 12.43 1.87
C LEU A 31 10.35 12.43 0.70
N VAL A 32 11.02 11.30 0.47
CA VAL A 32 12.11 11.20 -0.52
C VAL A 32 11.79 10.28 -1.69
N ASP A 33 10.78 9.41 -1.57
CA ASP A 33 10.35 8.53 -2.66
C ASP A 33 8.90 8.08 -2.47
N ASN A 34 8.22 7.75 -3.56
CA ASN A 34 6.93 7.06 -3.53
C ASN A 34 6.76 6.12 -4.73
N GLY A 35 5.95 5.08 -4.55
CA GLY A 35 5.72 4.10 -5.59
C GLY A 35 4.46 3.30 -5.39
N LEU A 36 4.00 2.69 -6.48
CA LEU A 36 3.01 1.63 -6.44
C LEU A 36 3.72 0.34 -6.01
N VAL A 37 3.13 -0.41 -5.09
CA VAL A 37 3.63 -1.72 -4.68
C VAL A 37 2.62 -2.81 -4.90
N TRP A 38 3.09 -4.02 -5.22
CA TRP A 38 2.25 -5.20 -5.31
C TRP A 38 3.01 -6.47 -4.99
N ALA A 39 2.28 -7.47 -4.52
CA ALA A 39 2.75 -8.83 -4.36
C ALA A 39 1.59 -9.82 -4.48
N TRP A 40 1.88 -11.02 -4.96
CA TRP A 40 0.87 -12.06 -5.04
C TRP A 40 0.54 -12.56 -3.63
N SER A 41 -0.75 -12.58 -3.29
CA SER A 41 -1.18 -13.11 -2.01
C SER A 41 -0.86 -14.61 -1.91
N PRO A 42 -0.25 -15.06 -0.81
CA PRO A 42 0.00 -16.48 -0.57
C PRO A 42 -1.29 -17.25 -0.25
N ASN A 43 -2.35 -16.58 0.24
CA ASN A 43 -3.55 -17.24 0.76
C ASN A 43 -4.68 -17.40 -0.27
N GLY A 44 -4.50 -16.93 -1.51
CA GLY A 44 -5.57 -16.94 -2.52
C GLY A 44 -6.81 -16.18 -2.06
N CYS A 45 -7.80 -16.04 -2.95
CA CYS A 45 -9.05 -15.37 -2.61
C CYS A 45 -9.81 -16.17 -1.54
N TYR A 46 -10.21 -15.57 -0.43
CA TYR A 46 -10.96 -16.28 0.62
C TYR A 46 -12.27 -16.92 0.13
N ARG A 47 -12.86 -16.40 -0.96
CA ARG A 47 -14.13 -16.88 -1.51
C ARG A 47 -13.96 -17.96 -2.58
N CYS A 48 -12.94 -17.86 -3.43
CA CYS A 48 -12.81 -18.73 -4.61
C CYS A 48 -11.42 -19.35 -4.79
N SER A 49 -10.51 -19.16 -3.83
CA SER A 49 -9.11 -19.59 -3.85
C SER A 49 -8.26 -19.06 -5.00
N PHE A 50 -8.83 -18.26 -5.90
CA PHE A 50 -8.11 -17.69 -7.03
C PHE A 50 -6.98 -16.78 -6.54
N ARG A 51 -5.79 -16.96 -7.09
CA ARG A 51 -4.62 -16.15 -6.73
C ARG A 51 -4.86 -14.70 -7.14
N TYR A 52 -4.73 -13.78 -6.20
CA TYR A 52 -4.94 -12.35 -6.43
C TYR A 52 -3.71 -11.53 -6.00
N LEU A 53 -3.62 -10.29 -6.49
CA LEU A 53 -2.57 -9.35 -6.14
C LEU A 53 -3.00 -8.48 -4.98
N GLU A 54 -2.22 -8.45 -3.91
CA GLU A 54 -2.26 -7.37 -2.93
C GLU A 54 -1.48 -6.20 -3.51
N SER A 55 -2.00 -4.98 -3.34
CA SER A 55 -1.38 -3.78 -3.91
C SER A 55 -1.63 -2.56 -3.06
N ALA A 56 -0.69 -1.64 -2.98
CA ALA A 56 -0.79 -0.44 -2.15
C ALA A 56 0.14 0.65 -2.71
N MET A 57 0.29 1.76 -2.00
CA MET A 57 1.41 2.68 -2.23
C MET A 57 2.47 2.51 -1.16
N VAL A 58 3.74 2.64 -1.52
CA VAL A 58 4.84 2.83 -0.59
C VAL A 58 5.29 4.28 -0.63
N PHE A 59 5.59 4.83 0.54
CA PHE A 59 6.22 6.13 0.73
C PHE A 59 7.52 5.91 1.52
N THR A 60 8.61 6.46 1.03
CA THR A 60 9.91 6.39 1.67
C THR A 60 10.20 7.73 2.32
N PHE A 61 10.46 7.70 3.62
CA PHE A 61 10.75 8.86 4.43
C PHE A 61 12.16 8.79 5.01
N LEU A 62 12.78 9.96 5.20
CA LEU A 62 13.97 10.12 6.05
C LEU A 62 13.57 10.90 7.31
N ASP A 63 13.95 10.42 8.48
CA ASP A 63 13.83 11.23 9.70
C ASP A 63 14.99 12.22 9.84
N ARG A 64 14.98 13.01 10.93
CA ARG A 64 16.00 14.03 11.20
C ARG A 64 17.43 13.47 11.35
N TRP A 65 17.58 12.17 11.57
CA TRP A 65 18.88 11.50 11.69
C TRP A 65 19.29 10.80 10.37
N GLY A 66 18.45 10.88 9.34
CA GLY A 66 18.67 10.21 8.06
C GLY A 66 18.30 8.74 8.07
N TYR A 67 17.60 8.22 9.10
CA TYR A 67 17.09 6.85 9.04
C TYR A 67 15.92 6.77 8.07
N ARG A 68 15.95 5.71 7.27
CA ARG A 68 14.95 5.43 6.24
C ARG A 68 13.77 4.65 6.82
N HIS A 69 12.57 5.15 6.54
CA HIS A 69 11.30 4.52 6.90
C HIS A 69 10.47 4.29 5.63
N ASP A 70 10.25 3.02 5.27
CA ASP A 70 9.40 2.66 4.13
C ASP A 70 8.01 2.25 4.63
N ARG A 71 7.00 3.05 4.26
CA ARG A 71 5.62 2.92 4.77
C ARG A 71 4.69 2.50 3.64
N ILE A 72 4.13 1.30 3.73
CA ILE A 72 3.07 0.86 2.82
C ILE A 72 1.72 1.30 3.37
N VAL A 73 0.99 2.06 2.57
CA VAL A 73 -0.24 2.76 2.94
C VAL A 73 -1.39 2.22 2.11
N ALA A 74 -2.50 1.88 2.78
CA ALA A 74 -3.67 1.29 2.14
C ALA A 74 -4.39 2.26 1.18
N TRP A 75 -5.14 1.69 0.24
CA TRP A 75 -5.89 2.47 -0.74
C TRP A 75 -6.98 3.35 -0.12
N ASN A 76 -7.66 2.87 0.93
CA ASN A 76 -8.69 3.66 1.63
C ASN A 76 -8.08 4.90 2.28
N VAL A 77 -6.96 4.76 3.01
CA VAL A 77 -6.28 5.89 3.66
C VAL A 77 -5.96 6.99 2.65
N LEU A 78 -5.44 6.61 1.48
CA LEU A 78 -5.11 7.57 0.41
C LEU A 78 -6.34 8.19 -0.25
N ASP A 79 -7.44 7.44 -0.35
CA ASP A 79 -8.70 7.96 -0.89
C ASP A 79 -9.35 8.95 0.08
N ASP A 80 -9.36 8.62 1.38
CA ASP A 80 -9.89 9.46 2.46
C ASP A 80 -9.13 10.79 2.57
N MET A 81 -7.82 10.75 2.33
CA MET A 81 -6.97 11.94 2.24
C MET A 81 -7.13 12.75 0.94
N GLY A 82 -7.88 12.24 -0.03
CA GLY A 82 -8.05 12.88 -1.33
C GLY A 82 -6.79 12.87 -2.22
N PHE A 83 -5.82 11.98 -1.95
CA PHE A 83 -4.58 11.89 -2.74
C PHE A 83 -4.82 11.25 -4.11
N LEU A 84 -5.87 10.44 -4.25
CA LEU A 84 -6.12 9.67 -5.45
C LEU A 84 -7.04 10.41 -6.41
N SER A 85 -6.47 10.86 -7.54
CA SER A 85 -7.26 11.42 -8.63
C SER A 85 -8.22 10.37 -9.22
N ARG A 86 -9.35 10.82 -9.78
CA ARG A 86 -10.30 9.92 -10.46
C ARG A 86 -9.64 9.09 -11.56
N ALA A 87 -8.74 9.69 -12.33
CA ALA A 87 -8.01 9.00 -13.39
C ALA A 87 -7.11 7.89 -12.84
N PHE A 88 -6.41 8.16 -11.75
CA PHE A 88 -5.57 7.17 -11.08
C PHE A 88 -6.41 6.03 -10.51
N LYS A 89 -7.57 6.32 -9.89
CA LYS A 89 -8.52 5.29 -9.41
C LYS A 89 -9.02 4.38 -10.53
N ILE A 90 -9.34 4.93 -11.70
CA ILE A 90 -9.72 4.13 -12.88
C ILE A 90 -8.57 3.22 -13.32
N GLN A 91 -7.34 3.74 -13.32
CA GLN A 91 -6.17 2.97 -13.69
C GLN A 91 -5.95 1.79 -12.75
N ILE A 92 -5.82 2.01 -11.45
CA ILE A 92 -5.62 0.93 -10.47
C ILE A 92 -6.83 -0.03 -10.41
N GLY A 93 -8.04 0.42 -10.75
CA GLY A 93 -9.20 -0.47 -10.86
C GLY A 93 -9.15 -1.43 -12.03
N ARG A 94 -8.55 -1.03 -13.15
CA ARG A 94 -8.30 -1.91 -14.31
C ARG A 94 -7.11 -2.83 -14.08
N GLU A 95 -6.06 -2.28 -13.49
CA GLU A 95 -4.74 -2.89 -13.41
C GLU A 95 -4.59 -3.81 -12.18
N LEU A 96 -5.15 -3.41 -11.04
CA LEU A 96 -4.94 -4.05 -9.75
C LEU A 96 -6.25 -4.53 -9.11
N SER A 97 -7.36 -4.44 -9.85
CA SER A 97 -8.70 -4.76 -9.35
C SER A 97 -9.08 -3.98 -8.09
N VAL A 98 -8.60 -2.74 -7.97
CA VAL A 98 -8.90 -1.85 -6.84
C VAL A 98 -10.20 -1.08 -7.11
N ARG A 99 -11.22 -1.25 -6.28
CA ARG A 99 -12.55 -0.66 -6.51
C ARG A 99 -13.11 -0.04 -5.24
N THR A 100 -13.96 0.97 -5.41
CA THR A 100 -14.79 1.46 -4.31
C THR A 100 -15.85 0.41 -4.03
N ASN A 101 -15.91 -0.07 -2.79
CA ASN A 101 -16.86 -1.08 -2.36
C ASN A 101 -17.56 -0.61 -1.08
N TYR A 102 -18.85 -0.89 -0.98
CA TYR A 102 -19.60 -0.69 0.26
C TYR A 102 -19.41 -1.90 1.20
N SER A 103 -18.94 -1.64 2.42
CA SER A 103 -18.84 -2.66 3.46
C SER A 103 -20.00 -2.53 4.43
N LYS A 104 -20.84 -3.56 4.48
CA LYS A 104 -21.94 -3.63 5.48
C LYS A 104 -21.41 -3.66 6.92
N LEU A 105 -20.22 -4.21 7.14
CA LEU A 105 -19.61 -4.28 8.47
C LEU A 105 -19.17 -2.89 8.97
N MET A 106 -18.65 -2.06 8.07
CA MET A 106 -18.15 -0.71 8.40
C MET A 106 -19.23 0.37 8.21
N GLY A 107 -20.31 0.07 7.49
CA GLY A 107 -21.37 1.03 7.20
C GLY A 107 -21.01 2.06 6.11
N GLU A 108 -19.86 1.93 5.47
CA GLU A 108 -19.30 2.94 4.56
C GLU A 108 -18.70 2.33 3.28
N SER A 109 -18.46 3.20 2.28
CA SER A 109 -17.76 2.82 1.05
C SER A 109 -16.29 3.18 1.15
N TYR A 110 -15.41 2.25 0.80
CA TYR A 110 -13.97 2.50 0.77
C TYR A 110 -13.29 1.83 -0.43
N LEU A 111 -12.10 2.30 -0.76
CA LEU A 111 -11.29 1.76 -1.84
C LEU A 111 -10.54 0.50 -1.38
N ALA A 112 -10.77 -0.64 -2.04
CA ALA A 112 -10.27 -1.94 -1.63
C ALA A 112 -9.77 -2.77 -2.80
N VAL A 113 -8.90 -3.75 -2.53
CA VAL A 113 -8.51 -4.76 -3.52
C VAL A 113 -9.61 -5.81 -3.63
N ASN A 114 -10.03 -6.12 -4.85
CA ASN A 114 -10.99 -7.17 -5.14
C ASN A 114 -10.29 -8.35 -5.84
N CYS A 115 -10.83 -9.55 -5.61
CA CYS A 115 -10.48 -10.70 -6.42
C CYS A 115 -10.90 -10.45 -7.87
N SER A 116 -9.96 -10.51 -8.82
CA SER A 116 -10.22 -10.31 -10.24
C SER A 116 -11.15 -11.37 -10.84
N HIS A 117 -11.26 -12.55 -10.22
CA HIS A 117 -12.11 -13.65 -10.68
C HIS A 117 -13.55 -13.56 -10.20
N CYS A 118 -13.77 -13.37 -8.89
CA CYS A 118 -15.13 -13.41 -8.30
C CYS A 118 -15.63 -12.06 -7.75
N GLY A 119 -14.82 -11.00 -7.83
CA GLY A 119 -15.17 -9.67 -7.35
C GLY A 119 -15.19 -9.50 -5.83
N ALA A 120 -14.94 -10.55 -5.05
CA ALA A 120 -14.95 -10.49 -3.58
C ALA A 120 -13.87 -9.53 -3.05
N ILE A 121 -14.23 -8.68 -2.09
CA ILE A 121 -13.35 -7.73 -1.41
C ILE A 121 -12.32 -8.51 -0.59
N GLN A 122 -11.03 -8.44 -0.95
CA GLN A 122 -9.94 -9.12 -0.22
C GLN A 122 -9.42 -8.30 0.98
N GLY A 123 -10.10 -7.20 1.29
CA GLY A 123 -9.77 -6.28 2.37
C GLY A 123 -8.93 -5.09 1.92
N VAL A 124 -8.64 -4.22 2.87
CA VAL A 124 -7.71 -3.08 2.73
C VAL A 124 -6.29 -3.58 3.00
N ASN A 125 -5.72 -4.32 2.04
CA ASN A 125 -4.29 -4.74 1.90
C ASN A 125 -3.58 -5.41 3.09
N PHE A 126 -4.18 -5.46 4.27
CA PHE A 126 -3.53 -5.75 5.55
C PHE A 126 -4.42 -6.58 6.47
N ILE A 127 -5.72 -6.73 6.15
CA ILE A 127 -6.67 -7.53 6.91
C ILE A 127 -6.97 -8.81 6.13
N ILE A 128 -6.20 -9.86 6.44
CA ILE A 128 -6.62 -11.24 6.29
C ILE A 128 -6.29 -11.97 7.60
N ASN A 129 -7.31 -12.20 8.42
CA ASN A 129 -7.35 -13.25 9.44
C ASN A 129 -6.45 -13.18 10.67
N ASP A 130 -6.11 -12.00 11.17
CA ASP A 130 -6.09 -11.83 12.62
C ASP A 130 -6.63 -10.45 12.99
N TYR A 131 -7.39 -10.35 14.06
CA TYR A 131 -7.91 -9.09 14.60
C TYR A 131 -6.78 -8.08 14.99
N LEU A 132 -5.51 -8.43 14.71
CA LEU A 132 -4.29 -7.64 14.94
C LEU A 132 -3.81 -6.90 13.68
N GLY A 133 -4.47 -7.07 12.53
CA GLY A 133 -4.18 -6.32 11.30
C GLY A 133 -2.86 -6.71 10.63
N ARG A 134 -2.42 -7.97 10.78
CA ARG A 134 -1.18 -8.53 10.21
C ARG A 134 -1.45 -9.63 9.19
N GLY A 135 -2.46 -9.44 8.34
CA GLY A 135 -2.96 -10.53 7.52
C GLY A 135 -2.39 -10.66 6.12
N GLY A 136 -1.97 -9.54 5.53
CA GLY A 136 -1.51 -9.49 4.15
C GLY A 136 -0.03 -9.80 3.99
N VAL A 137 0.40 -9.96 2.74
CA VAL A 137 1.81 -10.12 2.36
C VAL A 137 2.68 -8.98 2.89
N PHE A 138 2.13 -7.77 3.03
CA PHE A 138 2.88 -6.60 3.48
C PHE A 138 3.19 -6.60 4.98
N SER A 139 2.33 -7.15 5.83
CA SER A 139 2.39 -6.97 7.28
C SER A 139 2.58 -8.25 8.09
N ASN A 140 2.34 -9.42 7.49
CA ASN A 140 2.52 -10.68 8.18
C ASN A 140 4.02 -11.09 8.18
N PRO A 141 4.67 -11.26 9.34
CA PRO A 141 6.07 -11.67 9.41
C PRO A 141 6.36 -13.03 8.76
N ARG A 142 5.35 -13.91 8.64
CA ARG A 142 5.49 -15.19 7.93
C ARG A 142 5.82 -15.00 6.45
N TYR A 143 5.58 -13.81 5.90
CA TYR A 143 5.77 -13.47 4.50
C TYR A 143 6.93 -12.50 4.27
N ASP A 144 7.83 -12.33 5.25
CA ASP A 144 8.98 -11.43 5.13
C ASP A 144 9.99 -11.83 4.05
N SER A 145 9.98 -13.09 3.62
CA SER A 145 10.77 -13.57 2.47
C SER A 145 10.12 -13.28 1.11
N ILE A 146 8.84 -12.87 1.08
CA ILE A 146 8.14 -12.59 -0.18
C ILE A 146 8.53 -11.19 -0.67
N PRO A 147 9.07 -11.07 -1.90
CA PRO A 147 9.45 -9.79 -2.47
C PRO A 147 8.20 -8.96 -2.81
N ILE A 148 8.26 -7.68 -2.48
CA ILE A 148 7.26 -6.67 -2.82
C ILE A 148 7.80 -5.89 -4.00
N GLN A 149 7.11 -6.01 -5.13
CA GLN A 149 7.49 -5.30 -6.35
C GLN A 149 7.16 -3.81 -6.19
N VAL A 150 8.05 -2.94 -6.65
CA VAL A 150 7.86 -1.50 -6.59
C VAL A 150 7.97 -0.89 -7.99
N LYS A 151 6.92 -0.17 -8.41
CA LYS A 151 6.97 0.76 -9.53
C LYS A 151 7.05 2.18 -8.98
N ARG A 152 8.22 2.79 -9.09
CA ARG A 152 8.43 4.19 -8.70
C ARG A 152 7.54 5.10 -9.55
N LEU A 153 6.92 6.05 -8.88
CA LEU A 153 6.07 7.06 -9.49
C LEU A 153 6.80 8.40 -9.42
N PRO A 154 6.42 9.40 -10.24
CA PRO A 154 6.90 10.76 -10.06
C PRO A 154 6.75 11.17 -8.60
N LEU A 155 7.82 11.73 -8.04
CA LEU A 155 7.87 12.05 -6.62
C LEU A 155 6.82 13.10 -6.29
N LEU A 156 5.98 12.79 -5.31
CA LEU A 156 5.06 13.72 -4.67
C LEU A 156 5.86 14.58 -3.69
N THR A 157 6.80 15.38 -4.18
CA THR A 157 7.69 16.15 -3.30
C THR A 157 6.92 17.13 -2.43
N ARG A 158 7.33 17.20 -1.16
CA ARG A 158 7.33 18.44 -0.38
C ARG A 158 8.79 18.86 -0.24
N ASP A 159 9.10 20.12 -0.50
CA ASP A 159 10.48 20.65 -0.43
C ASP A 159 10.99 20.79 1.01
N LYS A 160 10.12 20.52 2.00
CA LYS A 160 10.42 20.67 3.43
C LYS A 160 9.96 19.44 4.21
N PRO A 161 10.63 19.10 5.31
CA PRO A 161 10.14 18.10 6.25
C PRO A 161 8.74 18.45 6.75
N GLY A 162 7.94 17.43 7.06
CA GLY A 162 6.59 17.60 7.56
C GLY A 162 6.15 16.44 8.43
N THR A 163 4.98 16.60 9.05
CA THR A 163 4.33 15.56 9.84
C THR A 163 3.42 14.72 8.95
N TYR A 164 3.59 13.39 8.99
CA TYR A 164 2.81 12.46 8.16
C TYR A 164 2.02 11.48 9.03
N ARG A 165 1.07 11.98 9.83
CA ARG A 165 0.29 11.13 10.76
C ARG A 165 -0.36 9.94 10.06
N TRP A 166 -0.92 10.14 8.87
CA TRP A 166 -1.48 9.08 8.02
C TRP A 166 -0.49 7.96 7.65
N ALA A 167 0.81 8.24 7.60
CA ALA A 167 1.84 7.25 7.27
C ALA A 167 2.40 6.54 8.52
N PHE A 168 2.33 7.16 9.69
CA PHE A 168 2.99 6.66 10.91
C PHE A 168 2.02 6.22 12.01
N GLU A 169 0.84 6.81 12.08
CA GLU A 169 -0.17 6.60 13.13
C GLU A 169 -1.40 5.84 12.64
N ASP A 170 -1.67 5.81 11.32
CA ASP A 170 -2.83 5.11 10.77
C ASP A 170 -2.70 3.57 10.91
N PRO A 171 -3.73 2.88 11.43
CA PRO A 171 -3.69 1.43 11.65
C PRO A 171 -3.64 0.61 10.35
N PHE A 172 -3.97 1.20 9.20
CA PHE A 172 -3.87 0.62 7.86
C PHE A 172 -2.59 1.04 7.13
N THR A 173 -1.60 1.57 7.86
CA THR A 173 -0.25 1.77 7.35
C THR A 173 0.74 0.84 8.05
N ARG A 174 1.73 0.34 7.30
CA ARG A 174 2.67 -0.67 7.77
C ARG A 174 4.11 -0.33 7.41
N ASP A 175 5.00 -0.55 8.37
CA ASP A 175 6.44 -0.53 8.13
C ASP A 175 6.85 -1.75 7.31
N VAL A 176 7.73 -1.55 6.34
CA VAL A 176 8.30 -2.66 5.57
C VAL A 176 9.81 -2.53 5.47
N PRO A 177 10.57 -3.59 5.81
CA PRO A 177 12.01 -3.59 5.62
C PRO A 177 12.40 -3.34 4.16
N ALA A 178 13.33 -2.41 3.93
CA ALA A 178 13.81 -2.05 2.59
C ALA A 178 14.26 -3.26 1.75
N ARG A 179 14.81 -4.30 2.39
CA ARG A 179 15.22 -5.56 1.73
C ARG A 179 14.09 -6.30 1.01
N ARG A 180 12.83 -6.04 1.38
CA ARG A 180 11.65 -6.66 0.77
C ARG A 180 11.21 -5.92 -0.49
N LEU A 181 11.58 -4.65 -0.64
CA LEU A 181 11.21 -3.79 -1.76
C LEU A 181 12.16 -4.02 -2.92
N VAL A 182 11.66 -4.62 -4.00
CA VAL A 182 12.42 -4.89 -5.21
C VAL A 182 11.98 -3.92 -6.30
N ALA A 183 12.86 -2.98 -6.64
CA ALA A 183 12.67 -2.08 -7.76
C ALA A 183 12.91 -2.80 -9.10
N ASP A 184 12.35 -2.29 -10.18
CA ASP A 184 12.73 -2.59 -11.56
C ASP A 184 12.33 -3.95 -12.16
N GLN A 185 11.18 -4.51 -11.76
CA GLN A 185 10.45 -5.30 -12.76
C GLN A 185 9.60 -4.36 -13.63
N PRO A 186 9.68 -4.46 -14.98
CA PRO A 186 8.66 -3.83 -15.81
C PRO A 186 7.32 -4.37 -15.31
N PHE A 187 6.39 -3.48 -14.98
CA PHE A 187 5.06 -3.91 -14.62
C PHE A 187 4.40 -4.54 -15.85
N ARG A 188 4.59 -5.85 -16.00
CA ARG A 188 3.93 -6.67 -16.99
C ARG A 188 2.77 -7.34 -16.26
N PHE A 189 1.56 -6.99 -16.68
CA PHE A 189 0.37 -7.72 -16.32
C PHE A 189 0.50 -9.14 -16.82
N HIS A 190 0.99 -10.03 -15.97
CA HIS A 190 0.70 -11.42 -16.16
C HIS A 190 -0.74 -11.59 -15.68
N PRO A 191 -1.70 -11.95 -16.57
CA PRO A 191 -2.93 -12.54 -16.07
C PRO A 191 -2.51 -13.64 -15.09
N ALA A 192 -3.20 -13.75 -13.95
CA ALA A 192 -2.93 -14.81 -13.01
C ALA A 192 -2.79 -16.12 -13.81
N PRO A 193 -1.74 -16.94 -13.55
CA PRO A 193 -1.55 -18.16 -14.29
C PRO A 193 -2.88 -18.88 -14.31
N THR A 194 -3.40 -19.10 -15.52
CA THR A 194 -4.57 -19.95 -15.71
C THR A 194 -4.27 -21.25 -14.97
N SER A 195 -5.27 -21.81 -14.31
CA SER A 195 -5.21 -22.92 -13.33
C SER A 195 -4.51 -24.21 -13.80
N ARG A 196 -3.81 -24.20 -14.94
CA ARG A 196 -3.08 -25.32 -15.53
C ARG A 196 -1.58 -25.31 -15.29
N ASN A 197 -0.99 -24.27 -14.70
CA ASN A 197 0.43 -24.33 -14.29
C ASN A 197 0.54 -24.51 -12.78
N PRO A 198 0.90 -25.72 -12.29
CA PRO A 198 1.26 -25.89 -10.90
C PRO A 198 2.46 -24.98 -10.56
N SER A 199 2.41 -24.40 -9.37
CA SER A 199 3.50 -23.59 -8.81
C SER A 199 4.83 -24.36 -8.91
N PRO A 200 5.95 -23.73 -9.32
CA PRO A 200 7.28 -24.34 -9.21
C PRO A 200 7.71 -24.58 -7.75
N TRP A 201 6.90 -24.12 -6.78
CA TRP A 201 7.09 -24.31 -5.34
C TRP A 201 6.08 -25.30 -4.75
N ASN A 202 5.84 -26.42 -5.43
CA ASN A 202 5.19 -27.56 -4.82
C ASN A 202 6.27 -28.57 -4.38
N PRO A 203 6.64 -28.67 -3.08
CA PRO A 203 7.64 -29.63 -2.62
C PRO A 203 7.20 -31.09 -2.81
N GLN A 204 5.93 -31.33 -3.17
CA GLN A 204 5.37 -32.66 -3.40
C GLN A 204 5.33 -33.09 -4.87
N ALA A 205 5.90 -32.32 -5.80
CA ALA A 205 6.04 -32.74 -7.20
C ALA A 205 7.50 -33.08 -7.50
N ARG A 206 7.90 -34.32 -7.23
CA ARG A 206 9.02 -34.99 -7.91
C ARG A 206 8.50 -36.33 -8.47
N PRO A 207 9.07 -36.78 -9.60
CA PRO A 207 8.50 -37.83 -10.46
C PRO A 207 8.33 -39.18 -9.75
#